data_AF-A0A965R7E4-F1
#
_entry.id   AF-A0A965R7E4-F1
#
_cell.length_a   1.000
_cell.length_b   1.000
_cell.length_c   1.000
_cell.angle_alpha   90.00
_cell.angle_beta   90.00
_cell.angle_gamma   90.00
#
_symmetry.space_group_name_H-M   'P 1'
#
loop_
_entity.id
_entity.type
_entity.pdbx_description
1 polymer ?
#
loop_
_entity_poly.entity_id
_entity_poly.type
_entity_poly.pdbx_seq_one_letter_code
_entity_poly.pdbx_strand_id
1 'polypeptide(L)'
;FLLLVFFFRTIDNGSLIDMLLKIASYTYGPLLGIFGFGILTNRSVKPWLVPIVSILAPFFCYLLQSQWAPYFGDYKFGLELLIINGGLVFFTMLLFSNKQVNVIDGRA
;
A
#
# COMPACT_ATOMS: atom_id res chain seq x y z
N PHE A 1 18.45 16.71 11.07
CA PHE A 1 18.47 16.44 9.62
C PHE A 1 19.85 16.01 9.14
N LEU A 2 20.90 16.83 9.28
CA LEU A 2 22.26 16.52 8.78
C LEU A 2 22.89 15.25 9.40
N LEU A 3 22.72 15.04 10.70
CA LEU A 3 23.18 13.80 11.39
C LEU A 3 22.49 12.53 10.88
N LEU A 4 21.19 12.63 10.55
CA LEU A 4 20.40 11.52 10.02
C LEU A 4 20.87 11.13 8.61
N VAL A 5 21.21 12.12 7.78
CA VAL A 5 21.78 11.91 6.44
C VAL A 5 23.15 11.21 6.52
N PHE A 6 24.02 11.63 7.45
CA PHE A 6 25.31 10.96 7.66
C PHE A 6 25.13 9.52 8.13
N PHE A 7 24.24 9.29 9.11
CA PHE A 7 23.92 7.95 9.63
C PHE A 7 23.40 7.01 8.53
N PHE A 8 22.41 7.43 7.73
CA PHE A 8 21.91 6.62 6.61
C PHE A 8 22.95 6.40 5.51
N ARG A 9 23.81 7.38 5.22
CA ARG A 9 24.94 7.22 4.30
C ARG A 9 25.96 6.19 4.78
N THR A 10 26.06 5.94 6.09
CA THR A 10 27.02 4.98 6.65
C THR A 10 26.47 3.54 6.66
N ILE A 11 25.14 3.40 6.69
CA ILE A 11 24.46 2.10 6.72
C ILE A 11 24.20 1.55 5.32
N ASP A 12 23.92 2.40 4.34
CA ASP A 12 23.49 1.97 3.01
C ASP A 12 24.52 2.34 1.92
N ASN A 13 24.91 1.35 1.12
CA ASN A 13 25.80 1.54 -0.04
C ASN A 13 25.03 1.97 -1.31
N GLY A 14 23.69 2.04 -1.25
CA GLY A 14 22.83 2.55 -2.31
C GLY A 14 22.62 4.06 -2.24
N SER A 15 22.06 4.63 -3.30
CA SER A 15 21.66 6.05 -3.29
C SER A 15 20.59 6.28 -2.22
N LEU A 16 20.82 7.24 -1.30
CA LEU A 16 19.84 7.65 -0.26
C LEU A 16 18.43 7.89 -0.82
N ILE A 17 18.35 8.36 -2.07
CA ILE A 17 17.08 8.61 -2.75
C ILE A 17 16.28 7.32 -2.96
N ASP A 18 16.95 6.21 -3.26
CA ASP A 18 16.32 4.92 -3.55
C ASP A 18 15.68 4.33 -2.28
N MET A 19 16.39 4.43 -1.16
CA MET A 19 15.89 4.06 0.15
C MET A 19 14.65 4.88 0.53
N LEU A 20 14.69 6.20 0.34
CA LEU A 20 13.56 7.09 0.63
C LEU A 20 12.34 6.75 -0.23
N LEU A 21 12.54 6.53 -1.53
CA LEU A 21 11.48 6.14 -2.46
C LEU A 21 10.87 4.78 -2.10
N LYS A 22 11.70 3.83 -1.63
CA LYS A 22 11.25 2.53 -1.18
C LYS A 22 10.39 2.64 0.08
N ILE A 23 10.82 3.41 1.08
CA ILE A 23 10.04 3.64 2.31
C ILE A 23 8.73 4.37 1.99
N ALA A 24 8.78 5.40 1.15
CA ALA A 24 7.61 6.12 0.67
C ALA A 24 6.62 5.19 -0.04
N SER A 25 7.11 4.22 -0.80
CA SER A 25 6.27 3.23 -1.49
C SER A 25 5.52 2.30 -0.54
N TYR A 26 6.12 1.95 0.60
CA TYR A 26 5.46 1.13 1.63
C TYR A 26 4.38 1.88 2.41
N THR A 27 4.59 3.17 2.70
CA THR A 27 3.64 3.96 3.49
C THR A 27 2.55 4.57 2.61
N TYR A 28 2.91 5.18 1.49
CA TYR A 28 1.98 5.84 0.58
C TYR A 28 1.23 4.88 -0.33
N GLY A 29 1.72 3.66 -0.55
CA GLY A 29 1.02 2.64 -1.34
C GLY A 29 -0.39 2.36 -0.79
N PRO A 30 -0.52 1.91 0.47
CA PRO A 30 -1.83 1.68 1.08
C PRO A 30 -2.72 2.92 1.14
N LEU A 31 -2.14 4.11 1.42
CA LEU A 31 -2.86 5.38 1.40
C LEU A 31 -3.46 5.67 0.01
N LEU A 32 -2.69 5.47 -1.06
CA LEU A 32 -3.14 5.63 -2.44
C LEU A 32 -4.28 4.65 -2.76
N GLY A 33 -4.20 3.41 -2.29
CA GLY A 33 -5.25 2.41 -2.48
C GLY A 33 -6.57 2.76 -1.78
N ILE A 34 -6.51 3.20 -0.52
CA ILE A 34 -7.69 3.65 0.23
C ILE A 34 -8.31 4.90 -0.39
N PHE A 35 -7.48 5.88 -0.74
CA PHE A 35 -7.93 7.15 -1.29
C PHE A 35 -8.53 6.98 -2.69
N GLY A 36 -7.86 6.20 -3.53
CA GLY A 36 -8.38 5.80 -4.85
C GLY A 36 -9.71 5.06 -4.73
N PHE A 37 -9.85 4.15 -3.75
CA PHE A 37 -11.11 3.43 -3.53
C PHE A 37 -12.26 4.39 -3.17
N GLY A 38 -12.01 5.35 -2.27
CA GLY A 38 -13.00 6.35 -1.87
C GLY A 38 -13.41 7.31 -3.00
N ILE A 39 -12.51 7.65 -3.92
CA ILE A 39 -12.81 8.52 -5.07
C ILE A 39 -13.53 7.76 -6.18
N LEU A 40 -13.05 6.57 -6.55
CA LEU A 40 -13.58 5.82 -7.69
C LEU A 40 -14.86 5.04 -7.34
N THR A 41 -15.11 4.72 -6.07
CA THR A 41 -16.17 3.79 -5.67
C THR A 41 -17.11 4.39 -4.63
N ASN A 42 -18.42 4.38 -4.91
CA ASN A 42 -19.48 4.79 -3.97
C ASN A 42 -19.88 3.71 -2.94
N ARG A 43 -19.00 2.75 -2.67
CA ARG A 43 -19.30 1.61 -1.81
C ARG A 43 -18.66 1.77 -0.43
N SER A 44 -19.32 1.29 0.61
CA SER A 44 -18.73 1.26 1.95
C SER A 44 -17.95 -0.01 2.18
N VAL A 45 -16.80 0.12 2.86
CA VAL A 45 -16.10 -0.99 3.48
C VAL A 45 -16.24 -0.83 5.00
N LYS A 46 -16.31 -1.93 5.73
CA LYS A 46 -16.35 -1.87 7.21
C LYS A 46 -15.08 -1.15 7.70
N PRO A 47 -15.19 -0.14 8.59
CA PRO A 47 -14.05 0.65 9.02
C PRO A 47 -12.95 -0.19 9.71
N TRP A 48 -13.32 -1.33 10.32
CA TRP A 48 -12.38 -2.26 10.93
C TRP A 48 -11.54 -3.05 9.92
N LEU A 49 -12.01 -3.26 8.70
CA LEU A 49 -11.28 -4.00 7.66
C LEU A 49 -10.19 -3.15 7.00
N VAL A 50 -10.36 -1.83 6.97
CA VAL A 50 -9.43 -0.89 6.32
C VAL A 50 -7.99 -1.00 6.84
N PRO A 51 -7.71 -0.87 8.15
CA PRO A 51 -6.34 -0.97 8.65
C PRO A 51 -5.75 -2.38 8.51
N ILE A 52 -6.59 -3.42 8.60
CA ILE A 52 -6.17 -4.82 8.42
C ILE A 52 -5.69 -5.05 6.99
N VAL A 53 -6.46 -4.60 6.00
CA VAL A 53 -6.10 -4.72 4.57
C VAL A 53 -4.84 -3.91 4.26
N SER A 54 -4.66 -2.72 4.83
CA SER A 54 -3.48 -1.89 4.61
C SER A 54 -2.18 -2.46 5.17
N ILE A 55 -2.23 -3.31 6.21
CA ILE A 55 -1.06 -4.01 6.75
C ILE A 55 -0.84 -5.33 6.00
N LEU A 56 -1.92 -6.06 5.72
CA LEU A 56 -1.85 -7.33 4.99
C LEU A 56 -1.39 -7.14 3.55
N ALA A 57 -1.72 -6.03 2.90
CA ALA A 57 -1.34 -5.78 1.51
C ALA A 57 0.17 -5.71 1.27
N PRO A 58 0.96 -4.87 1.99
CA PRO A 58 2.41 -4.87 1.87
C PRO A 58 3.03 -6.18 2.36
N PHE A 59 2.43 -6.86 3.33
CA PHE A 59 2.88 -8.18 3.77
C PHE A 59 2.72 -9.25 2.68
N PHE A 60 1.56 -9.30 2.01
CA PHE A 60 1.33 -10.17 0.86
C PHE A 60 2.21 -9.79 -0.33
N CYS A 61 2.42 -8.50 -0.58
CA CYS A 61 3.31 -8.02 -1.64
C CYS A 61 4.77 -8.42 -1.37
N TYR A 62 5.20 -8.40 -0.11
CA TYR A 62 6.52 -8.89 0.30
C TYR A 62 6.67 -10.40 0.15
N LEU A 63 5.66 -11.19 0.57
CA LEU A 63 5.63 -12.64 0.37
C LEU A 63 5.65 -13.02 -1.11
N LEU A 64 4.87 -12.30 -1.93
CA LEU A 64 4.93 -12.41 -3.38
C LEU A 64 6.35 -12.11 -3.84
N GLN A 65 6.93 -10.95 -3.51
CA GLN A 65 8.28 -10.59 -3.92
C GLN A 65 9.32 -11.69 -3.59
N SER A 66 9.22 -12.34 -2.43
CA SER A 66 10.10 -13.46 -2.07
C SER A 66 9.94 -14.70 -2.96
N GLN A 67 8.73 -14.96 -3.47
CA GLN A 67 8.42 -16.09 -4.37
C GLN A 67 8.74 -15.77 -5.84
N TRP A 68 8.63 -14.49 -6.24
CA TRP A 68 8.86 -14.02 -7.61
C TRP A 68 10.32 -13.56 -7.86
N ALA A 69 11.13 -13.40 -6.81
CA ALA A 69 12.56 -13.11 -6.90
C ALA A 69 13.37 -14.03 -7.86
N PRO A 70 13.08 -15.34 -8.00
CA PRO A 70 13.80 -16.19 -8.95
C PRO A 70 13.43 -15.93 -10.42
N TYR A 71 12.25 -15.37 -10.68
CA TYR A 71 11.71 -15.19 -12.04
C TYR A 71 12.02 -13.80 -12.64
N PHE A 72 12.35 -12.80 -11.81
CA PHE A 72 12.59 -11.41 -12.23
C PHE A 72 14.06 -10.94 -12.11
N GLY A 73 14.99 -11.82 -11.73
CA GLY A 73 16.43 -11.51 -11.65
C GLY A 73 16.79 -10.49 -10.55
N ASP A 74 17.87 -9.72 -10.74
CA ASP A 74 18.38 -8.66 -9.84
C ASP A 74 17.47 -7.42 -9.72
N TYR A 75 16.20 -7.51 -10.14
CA TYR A 75 15.29 -6.37 -10.17
C TYR A 75 14.86 -5.96 -8.76
N LYS A 76 15.35 -4.81 -8.31
CA LYS A 76 14.97 -4.20 -7.04
C LYS A 76 13.70 -3.38 -7.26
N PHE A 77 12.57 -3.89 -6.80
CA PHE A 77 11.34 -3.08 -6.75
C PHE A 77 11.54 -1.91 -5.80
N GLY A 78 11.48 -0.69 -6.33
CA GLY A 78 11.64 0.55 -5.60
C GLY A 78 10.33 1.32 -5.60
N LEU A 79 10.00 1.91 -6.74
CA LEU A 79 8.84 2.78 -6.95
C LEU A 79 7.61 2.01 -7.45
N GLU A 80 7.83 0.91 -8.15
CA GLU A 80 6.78 0.01 -8.66
C GLU A 80 5.95 -0.56 -7.51
N LEU A 81 6.59 -0.75 -6.35
CA LEU A 81 5.97 -1.25 -5.13
C LEU A 81 4.85 -0.32 -4.63
N LEU A 82 4.93 0.98 -4.91
CA LEU A 82 3.87 1.95 -4.60
C LEU A 82 2.57 1.59 -5.32
N ILE A 83 2.67 1.39 -6.64
CA ILE A 83 1.51 1.12 -7.50
C ILE A 83 0.97 -0.28 -7.20
N ILE A 84 1.86 -1.26 -6.99
CA ILE A 84 1.44 -2.64 -6.66
C ILE A 84 0.72 -2.67 -5.30
N ASN A 85 1.28 -2.07 -4.25
CA ASN A 85 0.64 -2.02 -2.92
C ASN A 85 -0.69 -1.26 -2.96
N GLY A 86 -0.72 -0.10 -3.62
CA GLY A 86 -1.95 0.69 -3.73
C GLY A 86 -3.03 -0.03 -4.52
N GLY A 87 -2.67 -0.67 -5.63
CA GLY A 87 -3.57 -1.51 -6.41
C GLY A 87 -4.10 -2.68 -5.60
N LEU A 88 -3.24 -3.38 -4.85
CA LEU A 88 -3.65 -4.53 -4.05
C LEU A 88 -4.62 -4.13 -2.93
N VAL A 89 -4.38 -3.01 -2.24
CA VAL A 89 -5.35 -2.46 -1.26
C VAL A 89 -6.67 -2.10 -1.94
N PHE A 90 -6.62 -1.41 -3.08
CA PHE A 90 -7.82 -1.03 -3.84
C PHE A 90 -8.65 -2.26 -4.25
N PHE A 91 -8.02 -3.27 -4.86
CA PHE A 91 -8.71 -4.49 -5.30
C PHE A 91 -9.23 -5.32 -4.12
N THR A 92 -8.45 -5.44 -3.04
CA THR A 92 -8.90 -6.14 -1.83
C THR A 92 -10.12 -5.46 -1.24
N MET A 93 -10.11 -4.13 -1.11
CA MET A 93 -11.27 -3.37 -0.67
C MET A 93 -12.45 -3.56 -1.61
N LEU A 94 -12.24 -3.54 -2.92
CA LEU A 94 -13.30 -3.73 -3.91
C LEU A 94 -13.97 -5.10 -3.80
N LEU A 95 -13.21 -6.16 -3.50
CA LEU A 95 -13.73 -7.52 -3.26
C LEU A 95 -14.54 -7.62 -1.96
N PHE A 96 -14.07 -7.00 -0.87
CA PHE A 96 -14.75 -7.01 0.43
C PHE A 96 -15.81 -5.92 0.59
N SER A 97 -15.99 -5.09 -0.43
CA SER A 97 -16.91 -3.97 -0.40
C SER A 97 -18.35 -4.41 -0.63
N ASN A 98 -19.25 -3.97 0.25
CA ASN A 98 -20.68 -4.15 0.08
C ASN A 98 -21.30 -2.90 -0.54
N LYS A 99 -22.32 -3.08 -1.38
CA LYS A 99 -23.15 -1.97 -1.85
C LYS A 99 -23.80 -1.34 -0.61
N GLN A 100 -23.60 -0.04 -0.40
CA GLN A 100 -24.32 0.71 0.63
C GLN A 100 -25.82 0.52 0.37
N VAL A 101 -26.50 -0.24 1.22
CA VAL A 101 -27.95 -0.19 1.31
C VAL A 101 -28.22 1.07 2.14
N ASN A 102 -28.65 2.15 1.48
CA ASN A 102 -29.17 3.32 2.16
C ASN A 102 -30.36 2.88 3.01
N VAL A 103 -30.13 2.62 4.30
CA VAL A 103 -31.21 2.54 5.27
C VAL A 103 -31.64 3.98 5.51
N ILE A 104 -32.61 4.40 4.70
CA ILE A 104 -33.40 5.60 4.95
C ILE A 104 -34.16 5.28 6.24
N ASP A 105 -33.59 5.61 7.39
CA ASP A 105 -34.27 5.42 8.68
C ASP A 105 -35.38 6.47 8.77
N GLY A 106 -36.54 6.08 8.25
CA GLY A 106 -37.81 6.75 8.46
C GLY A 106 -38.25 6.57 9.91
N ARG A 107 -37.87 7.51 10.77
CA ARG A 107 -38.53 7.72 12.06
C ARG A 107 -39.30 9.03 12.02
N ALA A 108 -40.61 8.84 11.81
CA ALA A 108 -41.70 9.76 12.12
C ALA A 108 -41.75 10.07 13.62
#